data_AF-A0A139AMZ5-F1
#
_entry.id   AF-A0A139AMZ5-F1
#
_cell.length_a   1.000
_cell.length_b   1.000
_cell.length_c   1.000
_cell.angle_alpha   90.00
_cell.angle_beta   90.00
_cell.angle_gamma   90.00
#
_symmetry.space_group_name_H-M   'P 1'
#
loop_
_entity.id
_entity.type
_entity.pdbx_description
1 polymer ?
#
loop_
_entity_poly.entity_id
_entity_poly.type
_entity_poly.pdbx_seq_one_letter_code
_entity_poly.pdbx_strand_id
1 'polypeptide(L)'
;MSFYRAYDDVTLITLGDRVFRVATSSLPENGRLRSGSNKSTPPGPSAPVSFAPAPAPTPSAPLATVVNTKNIKNISEWLKQPGNVYIGRGMPATDRRPTIPASEWGNPFKIAADSSRELVIAQYEEYIRARLDVEPDVKDRLLALEGKTLACWCAPLACHGDVIVRLIAELKGEKTSSVVPSASEPPPAPPPLPTHFVCLPLSDDPNLTRRVTSLYSDIRSMNLKGFHDSLLVHPNRLHLTLAVCSLQSDIDVDRARKVLRGLASRVYDALLTRTLLVRLRGLGVMVGTGEAAHVVNVGVHEDGYVDGAGQMEGRAATVAAIVRSGLVEAGLDVLDDERDLKLHMTIFNTLYRQPPASSGGRTPIDARGLLKKHSGLDFGTVRVGSVTLCQMGADESGYTVVEKISLP
;
A
#
# COMPACT_ATOMS: atom_id res chain seq x y z
N MET A 1 -38.53 -42.25 27.43
CA MET A 1 -39.43 -41.12 27.16
C MET A 1 -38.60 -39.98 26.59
N SER A 2 -39.01 -39.51 25.41
CA SER A 2 -38.71 -38.23 24.76
C SER A 2 -37.29 -37.94 24.21
N PHE A 3 -37.13 -38.32 22.94
CA PHE A 3 -36.60 -37.60 21.78
C PHE A 3 -35.57 -36.45 21.96
N TYR A 4 -34.47 -36.51 21.20
CA TYR A 4 -34.01 -35.40 20.35
C TYR A 4 -33.33 -35.91 19.08
N ARG A 5 -33.63 -35.23 17.96
CA ARG A 5 -33.27 -35.51 16.57
C ARG A 5 -31.76 -35.38 16.31
N ALA A 6 -31.23 -36.24 15.44
CA ALA A 6 -29.94 -36.08 14.78
C ALA A 6 -30.00 -34.94 13.74
N TYR A 7 -29.00 -34.06 13.73
CA TYR A 7 -28.54 -33.30 12.55
C TYR A 7 -27.05 -32.91 12.72
N ASP A 8 -26.27 -33.44 11.78
CA ASP A 8 -25.07 -32.93 11.10
C ASP A 8 -23.65 -32.91 11.71
N ASP A 9 -22.75 -33.40 10.83
CA ASP A 9 -21.32 -33.66 10.90
C ASP A 9 -20.44 -32.41 11.14
N VAL A 10 -19.65 -32.44 12.22
CA VAL A 10 -18.59 -31.46 12.48
C VAL A 10 -17.39 -32.18 13.09
N THR A 11 -16.21 -32.07 12.47
CA THR A 11 -14.95 -32.44 13.11
C THR A 11 -14.42 -31.24 13.91
N LEU A 12 -14.03 -31.49 15.16
CA LEU A 12 -13.41 -30.48 16.04
C LEU A 12 -11.90 -30.58 15.89
N ILE A 13 -11.24 -29.45 15.63
CA ILE A 13 -9.78 -29.35 15.62
C ILE A 13 -9.35 -28.36 16.71
N THR A 14 -8.38 -28.78 17.52
CA THR A 14 -7.77 -27.99 18.60
C THR A 14 -6.41 -27.46 18.19
N LEU A 15 -6.18 -26.17 18.44
CA LEU A 15 -4.91 -25.47 18.27
C LEU A 15 -4.68 -24.62 19.52
N GLY A 16 -3.78 -25.08 20.40
CA GLY A 16 -3.65 -24.54 21.76
C GLY A 16 -4.98 -24.60 22.54
N ASP A 17 -5.29 -23.55 23.31
CA ASP A 17 -6.48 -23.50 24.19
C ASP A 17 -7.80 -23.16 23.47
N ARG A 18 -7.87 -23.28 22.14
CA ARG A 18 -9.09 -22.94 21.37
C ARG A 18 -9.52 -24.08 20.44
N VAL A 19 -10.83 -24.27 20.36
CA VAL A 19 -11.49 -25.33 19.57
C VAL A 19 -12.25 -24.70 18.40
N PHE A 20 -12.03 -25.22 17.19
CA PHE A 20 -12.71 -24.79 15.97
C PHE A 20 -13.58 -25.91 15.38
N ARG A 21 -14.69 -25.53 14.72
CA ARG A 21 -15.66 -26.43 14.07
C ARG A 21 -15.48 -26.38 12.55
N VAL A 22 -15.28 -27.53 11.90
CA VAL A 22 -15.14 -27.62 10.44
C VAL A 22 -16.11 -28.69 9.90
N ALA A 23 -16.81 -28.36 8.80
CA ALA A 23 -17.77 -29.24 8.13
C ALA A 23 -17.08 -30.09 7.05
N THR A 24 -17.41 -31.38 6.98
CA THR A 24 -16.80 -32.36 6.08
C THR A 24 -17.71 -32.66 4.88
N SER A 25 -17.22 -32.50 3.64
CA SER A 25 -17.80 -33.22 2.51
C SER A 25 -16.80 -33.47 1.37
N SER A 26 -16.92 -34.68 0.81
CA SER A 26 -16.39 -35.21 -0.45
C SER A 26 -14.97 -35.83 -0.49
N LEU A 27 -14.87 -37.06 0.02
CA LEU A 27 -13.97 -38.11 -0.52
C LEU A 27 -14.78 -39.04 -1.44
N PRO A 28 -14.25 -39.51 -2.58
CA PRO A 28 -14.72 -40.73 -3.23
C PRO A 28 -13.84 -41.94 -2.86
N GLU A 29 -14.52 -43.05 -2.64
CA GLU A 29 -14.00 -44.37 -2.28
C GLU A 29 -13.27 -45.13 -3.40
N ASN A 30 -12.43 -46.06 -2.95
CA ASN A 30 -11.61 -47.06 -3.64
C ASN A 30 -12.26 -47.83 -4.81
N GLY A 31 -11.42 -48.21 -5.79
CA GLY A 31 -11.76 -49.17 -6.84
C GLY A 31 -10.58 -49.96 -7.43
N ARG A 32 -10.25 -51.08 -6.77
CA ARG A 32 -9.66 -52.35 -7.27
C ARG A 32 -8.40 -52.36 -8.17
N LEU A 33 -7.35 -52.93 -7.58
CA LEU A 33 -6.26 -53.67 -8.23
C LEU A 33 -6.75 -54.90 -9.03
N ARG A 34 -6.17 -55.13 -10.21
CA ARG A 34 -6.10 -56.45 -10.85
C ARG A 34 -4.70 -56.72 -11.38
N SER A 35 -4.17 -57.85 -10.96
CA SER A 35 -2.92 -58.49 -11.37
C SER A 35 -3.07 -59.20 -12.72
N GLY A 36 -1.97 -59.24 -13.49
CA GLY A 36 -1.87 -60.01 -14.73
C GLY A 36 -0.41 -60.31 -15.05
N SER A 37 0.00 -61.54 -14.80
CA SER A 37 1.30 -62.15 -15.11
C SER A 37 1.45 -62.48 -16.60
N ASN A 38 2.65 -62.32 -17.20
CA ASN A 38 3.34 -63.44 -17.86
C ASN A 38 4.74 -63.10 -18.43
N LYS A 39 5.69 -63.95 -18.01
CA LYS A 39 6.72 -64.70 -18.75
C LYS A 39 7.67 -64.01 -19.76
N SER A 40 8.94 -64.23 -19.43
CA SER A 40 10.21 -64.03 -20.14
C SER A 40 10.45 -64.91 -21.37
N THR A 41 11.21 -64.39 -22.35
CA THR A 41 12.15 -65.13 -23.23
C THR A 41 13.29 -64.20 -23.72
N PRO A 42 14.53 -64.70 -23.97
CA PRO A 42 15.75 -63.91 -24.22
C PRO A 42 16.08 -63.66 -25.73
N PRO A 43 17.14 -62.89 -26.06
CA PRO A 43 17.20 -62.04 -27.25
C PRO A 43 17.94 -62.65 -28.47
N GLY A 44 17.58 -62.16 -29.67
CA GLY A 44 18.31 -62.34 -30.94
C GLY A 44 18.98 -61.04 -31.41
N PRO A 45 19.93 -61.09 -32.37
CA PRO A 45 20.98 -60.08 -32.51
C PRO A 45 20.56 -58.81 -33.26
N SER A 46 20.84 -57.69 -32.61
CA SER A 46 21.25 -56.37 -33.10
C SER A 46 21.14 -56.04 -34.61
N ALA A 47 20.18 -55.19 -34.93
CA ALA A 47 20.22 -54.24 -36.05
C ALA A 47 20.63 -52.84 -35.52
N PRO A 48 21.28 -51.98 -36.33
CA PRO A 48 21.83 -50.71 -35.85
C PRO A 48 20.69 -49.76 -35.47
N VAL A 49 20.64 -49.40 -34.18
CA VAL A 49 19.70 -48.42 -33.66
C VAL A 49 20.19 -47.04 -34.09
N SER A 50 19.48 -46.44 -35.04
CA SER A 50 19.58 -45.00 -35.31
C SER A 50 19.17 -44.26 -34.04
N PHE A 51 20.10 -43.57 -33.41
CA PHE A 51 19.78 -42.62 -32.34
C PHE A 51 18.96 -41.48 -32.96
N ALA A 52 17.64 -41.57 -32.87
CA ALA A 52 16.80 -40.38 -32.98
C ALA A 52 17.23 -39.43 -31.83
N PRO A 53 17.46 -38.14 -32.10
CA PRO A 53 17.72 -37.20 -31.03
C PRO A 53 16.55 -37.24 -30.04
N ALA A 54 16.86 -37.27 -28.75
CA ALA A 54 15.88 -37.21 -27.68
C ALA A 54 14.86 -36.09 -27.99
N PRO A 55 13.54 -36.30 -27.77
CA PRO A 55 12.58 -35.23 -27.92
C PRO A 55 13.05 -34.06 -27.07
N ALA A 56 13.21 -32.90 -27.70
CA ALA A 56 13.59 -31.67 -27.02
C ALA A 56 12.69 -31.51 -25.77
N PRO A 57 13.23 -31.05 -24.64
CA PRO A 57 12.42 -30.81 -23.46
C PRO A 57 11.23 -29.95 -23.88
N THR A 58 10.02 -30.48 -23.69
CA THR A 58 8.80 -29.72 -23.85
C THR A 58 8.99 -28.38 -23.14
N PRO A 59 8.76 -27.24 -23.81
CA PRO A 59 8.90 -25.94 -23.16
C PRO A 59 8.09 -25.98 -21.86
N SER A 60 8.73 -25.64 -20.74
CA SER A 60 8.06 -25.54 -19.45
C SER A 60 6.81 -24.69 -19.64
N ALA A 61 5.64 -25.22 -19.25
CA ALA A 61 4.41 -24.46 -19.34
C ALA A 61 4.59 -23.13 -18.58
N PRO A 62 4.06 -22.01 -19.10
CA PRO A 62 4.21 -20.73 -18.42
C PRO A 62 3.59 -20.82 -17.03
N LEU A 63 4.21 -20.15 -16.05
CA LEU A 63 3.64 -20.05 -14.71
C LEU A 63 2.24 -19.44 -14.78
N ALA A 64 1.39 -19.81 -13.82
CA ALA A 64 0.07 -19.21 -13.70
C ALA A 64 0.19 -17.68 -13.51
N THR A 65 -0.73 -16.90 -14.09
CA THR A 65 -0.71 -15.43 -14.03
C THR A 65 -1.90 -14.91 -13.22
N VAL A 66 -1.70 -13.90 -12.38
CA VAL A 66 -2.78 -13.35 -11.55
C VAL A 66 -3.32 -12.05 -12.16
N VAL A 67 -4.64 -11.95 -12.33
CA VAL A 67 -5.31 -10.76 -12.85
C VAL A 67 -6.32 -10.18 -11.86
N ASN A 68 -6.43 -8.85 -11.83
CA ASN A 68 -7.46 -8.19 -11.04
C ASN A 68 -8.84 -8.37 -11.69
N THR A 69 -9.77 -8.98 -10.96
CA THR A 69 -11.18 -9.10 -11.35
C THR A 69 -11.87 -7.79 -11.77
N LYS A 70 -11.45 -6.62 -11.24
CA LYS A 70 -11.97 -5.30 -11.64
C LYS A 70 -11.66 -4.94 -13.09
N ASN A 71 -10.58 -5.50 -13.66
CA ASN A 71 -10.19 -5.29 -15.05
C ASN A 71 -10.96 -6.19 -16.02
N ILE A 72 -11.79 -7.10 -15.48
CA ILE A 72 -12.58 -8.04 -16.25
C ILE A 72 -13.99 -7.45 -16.41
N LYS A 73 -14.32 -7.00 -17.63
CA LYS A 73 -15.63 -6.39 -17.94
C LYS A 73 -16.81 -7.31 -17.60
N ASN A 74 -16.69 -8.59 -17.93
CA ASN A 74 -17.70 -9.60 -17.64
C ASN A 74 -17.02 -10.88 -17.14
N ILE A 75 -16.96 -11.04 -15.83
CA ILE A 75 -16.29 -12.18 -15.18
C ILE A 75 -16.97 -13.52 -15.50
N SER A 76 -18.28 -13.55 -15.72
CA SER A 76 -18.99 -14.77 -16.08
C SER A 76 -18.68 -15.24 -17.49
N GLU A 77 -18.51 -14.32 -18.45
CA GLU A 77 -18.04 -14.67 -19.79
C GLU A 77 -16.55 -14.99 -19.81
N TRP A 78 -15.76 -14.28 -19.02
CA TRP A 78 -14.32 -14.52 -18.91
C TRP A 78 -14.01 -15.91 -18.35
N LEU A 79 -14.78 -16.39 -17.36
CA LEU A 79 -14.65 -17.73 -16.80
C LEU A 79 -15.09 -18.85 -17.76
N LYS A 80 -15.77 -18.55 -18.86
CA LYS A 80 -16.07 -19.55 -19.91
C LYS A 80 -14.85 -19.86 -20.77
N GLN A 81 -13.83 -19.01 -20.75
CA GLN A 81 -12.63 -19.23 -21.57
C GLN A 81 -11.74 -20.31 -20.91
N PRO A 82 -11.23 -21.27 -21.69
CA PRO A 82 -10.36 -22.31 -21.16
C PRO A 82 -9.07 -21.69 -20.60
N GLY A 83 -8.68 -22.12 -19.40
CA GLY A 83 -7.49 -21.60 -18.72
C GLY A 83 -7.75 -20.44 -17.76
N ASN A 84 -8.96 -19.89 -17.69
CA ASN A 84 -9.32 -18.85 -16.74
C ASN A 84 -9.92 -19.45 -15.45
N VAL A 85 -9.41 -19.07 -14.30
CA VAL A 85 -9.84 -19.60 -13.00
C VAL A 85 -10.10 -18.48 -12.02
N TYR A 86 -11.27 -18.46 -11.38
CA TYR A 86 -11.50 -17.59 -10.24
C TYR A 86 -10.92 -18.23 -8.97
N ILE A 87 -10.05 -17.50 -8.27
CA ILE A 87 -9.43 -17.97 -7.02
C ILE A 87 -9.91 -17.19 -5.80
N GLY A 88 -10.85 -16.26 -5.96
CA GLY A 88 -11.34 -15.43 -4.87
C GLY A 88 -12.46 -16.08 -4.04
N ARG A 89 -12.95 -15.31 -3.07
CA ARG A 89 -14.09 -15.70 -2.22
C ARG A 89 -15.41 -15.58 -2.97
N GLY A 90 -16.43 -16.29 -2.50
CA GLY A 90 -17.76 -16.19 -3.08
C GLY A 90 -18.28 -14.75 -3.05
N MET A 91 -18.87 -14.30 -4.15
CA MET A 91 -19.49 -12.98 -4.26
C MET A 91 -20.99 -13.14 -4.51
N PRO A 92 -21.85 -12.47 -3.72
CA PRO A 92 -23.29 -12.47 -3.96
C PRO A 92 -23.61 -11.70 -5.24
N ALA A 93 -24.76 -12.05 -5.84
CA ALA A 93 -25.32 -11.31 -6.96
C ALA A 93 -25.54 -9.83 -6.59
N THR A 94 -25.39 -8.97 -7.60
CA THR A 94 -25.76 -7.54 -7.53
C THR A 94 -26.50 -7.19 -8.81
N ASP A 95 -27.13 -6.01 -8.89
CA ASP A 95 -27.80 -5.53 -10.11
C ASP A 95 -26.91 -5.53 -11.36
N ARG A 96 -25.58 -5.60 -11.19
CA ARG A 96 -24.58 -5.55 -12.27
C ARG A 96 -23.80 -6.85 -12.49
N ARG A 97 -24.02 -7.91 -11.69
CA ARG A 97 -23.29 -9.20 -11.84
C ARG A 97 -24.03 -10.39 -11.21
N PRO A 98 -24.00 -11.59 -11.81
CA PRO A 98 -24.51 -12.80 -11.17
C PRO A 98 -23.63 -13.27 -10.01
N THR A 99 -24.15 -14.20 -9.20
CA THR A 99 -23.40 -14.84 -8.10
C THR A 99 -22.15 -15.56 -8.63
N ILE A 100 -21.03 -15.37 -7.94
CA ILE A 100 -19.77 -16.08 -8.24
C ILE A 100 -19.47 -17.01 -7.06
N PRO A 101 -19.38 -18.33 -7.27
CA PRO A 101 -19.12 -19.28 -6.19
C PRO A 101 -17.73 -19.05 -5.58
N ALA A 102 -17.57 -19.45 -4.32
CA ALA A 102 -16.28 -19.41 -3.66
C ALA A 102 -15.33 -20.44 -4.29
N SER A 103 -14.08 -20.03 -4.53
CA SER A 103 -13.04 -20.94 -4.98
C SER A 103 -12.47 -21.75 -3.82
N GLU A 104 -12.08 -23.01 -4.07
CA GLU A 104 -11.30 -23.82 -3.11
C GLU A 104 -9.94 -23.19 -2.76
N TRP A 105 -9.46 -22.28 -3.62
CA TRP A 105 -8.23 -21.52 -3.47
C TRP A 105 -8.46 -20.14 -2.82
N GLY A 106 -9.69 -19.83 -2.41
CA GLY A 106 -10.03 -18.58 -1.75
C GLY A 106 -9.32 -18.43 -0.41
N ASN A 107 -8.70 -17.28 -0.15
CA ASN A 107 -8.08 -17.01 1.14
C ASN A 107 -9.13 -17.00 2.27
N PRO A 108 -9.08 -17.88 3.29
CA PRO A 108 -10.05 -17.88 4.39
C PRO A 108 -9.82 -16.72 5.38
N PHE A 109 -8.62 -16.15 5.45
CA PHE A 109 -8.24 -15.08 6.38
C PHE A 109 -8.65 -13.70 5.85
N LYS A 110 -9.36 -12.94 6.69
CA LYS A 110 -9.80 -11.57 6.38
C LYS A 110 -8.76 -10.58 6.88
N ILE A 111 -8.52 -9.52 6.11
CA ILE A 111 -7.88 -8.32 6.63
C ILE A 111 -8.84 -7.70 7.66
N ALA A 112 -8.44 -7.74 8.92
CA ALA A 112 -9.13 -7.19 10.07
C ALA A 112 -8.38 -5.93 10.54
N ALA A 113 -8.94 -5.21 11.52
CA ALA A 113 -8.37 -3.92 11.95
C ALA A 113 -6.96 -4.02 12.55
N ASP A 114 -6.57 -5.22 12.99
CA ASP A 114 -5.29 -5.58 13.62
C ASP A 114 -4.39 -6.45 12.73
N SER A 115 -4.84 -6.83 11.52
CA SER A 115 -4.06 -7.67 10.60
C SER A 115 -3.68 -6.91 9.34
N SER A 116 -2.38 -6.93 9.03
CA SER A 116 -1.90 -6.39 7.76
C SER A 116 -2.20 -7.35 6.62
N ARG A 117 -2.20 -6.85 5.38
CA ARG A 117 -2.35 -7.69 4.18
C ARG A 117 -1.24 -8.74 4.14
N GLU A 118 -0.04 -8.35 4.53
CA GLU A 118 1.15 -9.21 4.58
C GLU A 118 0.93 -10.36 5.57
N LEU A 119 0.39 -10.06 6.76
CA LEU A 119 0.07 -11.08 7.75
C LEU A 119 -1.00 -12.06 7.23
N VAL A 120 -2.04 -11.56 6.57
CA VAL A 120 -3.11 -12.38 5.98
C VAL A 120 -2.62 -13.23 4.79
N ILE A 121 -1.63 -12.76 4.04
CA ILE A 121 -0.99 -13.51 2.96
C ILE A 121 -0.02 -14.56 3.53
N ALA A 122 0.73 -14.23 4.58
CA ALA A 122 1.58 -15.19 5.28
C ALA A 122 0.75 -16.32 5.92
N GLN A 123 -0.36 -15.97 6.60
CA GLN A 123 -1.33 -16.93 7.11
C GLN A 123 -1.90 -17.82 6.00
N TYR A 124 -2.17 -17.23 4.83
CA TYR A 124 -2.64 -18.00 3.68
C TYR A 124 -1.59 -18.96 3.12
N GLU A 125 -0.33 -18.54 3.03
CA GLU A 125 0.76 -19.44 2.64
C GLU A 125 0.90 -20.61 3.61
N GLU A 126 0.93 -20.33 4.91
CA GLU A 126 0.98 -21.37 5.94
C GLU A 126 -0.21 -22.32 5.83
N TYR A 127 -1.41 -21.79 5.56
CA TYR A 127 -2.61 -22.59 5.33
C TYR A 127 -2.50 -23.51 4.11
N ILE A 128 -2.00 -23.03 2.96
CA ILE A 128 -1.84 -23.90 1.77
C ILE A 128 -0.73 -24.92 1.99
N ARG A 129 0.37 -24.57 2.67
CA ARG A 129 1.43 -25.52 3.02
C ARG A 129 0.92 -26.62 3.95
N ALA A 130 0.17 -26.24 4.99
CA ALA A 130 -0.46 -27.22 5.87
C ALA A 130 -1.39 -28.16 5.09
N ARG A 131 -2.18 -27.64 4.14
CA ARG A 131 -3.01 -28.48 3.24
C ARG A 131 -2.19 -29.42 2.37
N LEU A 132 -1.04 -28.98 1.86
CA LEU A 132 -0.13 -29.85 1.09
C LEU A 132 0.42 -31.01 1.94
N ASP A 133 0.55 -30.83 3.25
CA ASP A 133 1.02 -31.87 4.17
C ASP A 133 -0.08 -32.89 4.54
N VAL A 134 -1.36 -32.46 4.61
CA VAL A 134 -2.47 -33.31 5.08
C VAL A 134 -3.40 -33.84 4.00
N GLU A 135 -3.59 -33.12 2.88
CA GLU A 135 -4.48 -33.50 1.80
C GLU A 135 -3.66 -34.09 0.62
N PRO A 136 -3.75 -35.41 0.34
CA PRO A 136 -2.86 -36.09 -0.60
C PRO A 136 -3.02 -35.64 -2.07
N ASP A 137 -4.14 -35.03 -2.40
CA ASP A 137 -4.56 -34.63 -3.73
C ASP A 137 -4.51 -33.10 -3.97
N VAL A 138 -4.25 -32.30 -2.93
CA VAL A 138 -4.07 -30.83 -3.05
C VAL A 138 -2.88 -30.50 -3.92
N LYS A 139 -1.80 -31.29 -3.84
CA LYS A 139 -0.62 -31.09 -4.68
C LYS A 139 -0.97 -31.14 -6.16
N ASP A 140 -1.70 -32.16 -6.59
CA ASP A 140 -2.08 -32.34 -7.99
C ASP A 140 -3.07 -31.25 -8.45
N ARG A 141 -4.05 -30.89 -7.61
CA ARG A 141 -4.97 -29.78 -7.92
C ARG A 141 -4.27 -28.43 -7.99
N LEU A 142 -3.27 -28.19 -7.14
CA LEU A 142 -2.48 -26.98 -7.13
C LEU A 142 -1.62 -26.89 -8.41
N LEU A 143 -0.93 -27.97 -8.76
CA LEU A 143 -0.18 -28.08 -10.02
C LEU A 143 -1.10 -27.95 -11.25
N ALA A 144 -2.35 -28.38 -11.18
CA ALA A 144 -3.33 -28.19 -12.24
C ALA A 144 -3.71 -26.71 -12.49
N LEU A 145 -3.28 -25.77 -11.65
CA LEU A 145 -3.39 -24.32 -11.92
C LEU A 145 -2.26 -23.79 -12.80
N GLU A 146 -1.23 -24.58 -13.08
CA GLU A 146 -0.13 -24.19 -13.97
C GLU A 146 -0.64 -23.75 -15.35
N GLY A 147 -0.05 -22.69 -15.90
CA GLY A 147 -0.46 -22.11 -17.18
C GLY A 147 -1.83 -21.43 -17.20
N LYS A 148 -2.55 -21.40 -16.07
CA LYS A 148 -3.87 -20.75 -15.98
C LYS A 148 -3.76 -19.28 -15.62
N THR A 149 -4.77 -18.51 -16.03
CA THR A 149 -4.96 -17.12 -15.59
C THR A 149 -5.90 -17.10 -14.39
N LEU A 150 -5.39 -16.68 -13.24
CA LEU A 150 -6.05 -16.68 -11.95
C LEU A 150 -6.66 -15.29 -11.67
N ALA A 151 -7.99 -15.19 -11.65
CA ALA A 151 -8.69 -13.97 -11.29
C ALA A 151 -8.86 -13.84 -9.77
N CYS A 152 -8.33 -12.74 -9.22
CA CYS A 152 -8.51 -12.38 -7.81
C CYS A 152 -8.88 -10.89 -7.64
N TRP A 153 -9.57 -10.58 -6.55
CA TRP A 153 -9.90 -9.19 -6.17
C TRP A 153 -8.74 -8.45 -5.48
N CYS A 154 -7.79 -9.19 -4.90
CA CYS A 154 -6.68 -8.61 -4.14
C CYS A 154 -5.59 -8.00 -5.03
N ALA A 155 -5.35 -8.60 -6.20
CA ALA A 155 -4.42 -8.08 -7.20
C ALA A 155 -4.82 -6.64 -7.59
N PRO A 156 -3.88 -5.74 -7.92
CA PRO A 156 -2.43 -5.97 -8.06
C PRO A 156 -1.64 -5.85 -6.75
N LEU A 157 -2.29 -5.60 -5.61
CA LEU A 157 -1.63 -5.63 -4.30
C LEU A 157 -1.34 -7.09 -3.91
N ALA A 158 -0.46 -7.32 -2.93
CA ALA A 158 -0.08 -8.65 -2.45
C ALA A 158 -1.29 -9.58 -2.35
N CYS A 159 -1.28 -10.63 -3.17
CA CYS A 159 -2.44 -11.46 -3.45
C CYS A 159 -2.15 -12.90 -3.06
N HIS A 160 -3.18 -13.59 -2.58
CA HIS A 160 -3.07 -15.01 -2.29
C HIS A 160 -2.84 -15.84 -3.57
N GLY A 161 -3.18 -15.29 -4.74
CA GLY A 161 -2.80 -15.83 -6.03
C GLY A 161 -1.28 -15.88 -6.24
N ASP A 162 -0.53 -14.92 -5.70
CA ASP A 162 0.94 -14.89 -5.84
C ASP A 162 1.57 -16.04 -5.04
N VAL A 163 0.98 -16.37 -3.89
CA VAL A 163 1.35 -17.54 -3.08
C VAL A 163 1.13 -18.83 -3.86
N ILE A 164 -0.02 -18.98 -4.52
CA ILE A 164 -0.33 -20.15 -5.37
C ILE A 164 0.73 -20.32 -6.46
N VAL A 165 1.05 -19.24 -7.20
CA VAL A 165 2.05 -19.26 -8.28
C VAL A 165 3.42 -19.70 -7.76
N ARG A 166 3.86 -19.13 -6.63
CA ARG A 166 5.14 -19.48 -6.01
C ARG A 166 5.19 -20.95 -5.55
N LEU A 167 4.12 -21.45 -4.95
CA LEU A 167 4.07 -22.85 -4.49
C LEU A 167 4.06 -23.84 -5.67
N ILE A 168 3.43 -23.50 -6.80
CA ILE A 168 3.51 -24.31 -8.03
C ILE A 168 4.96 -24.40 -8.51
N ALA A 169 5.68 -23.28 -8.57
CA ALA A 169 7.09 -23.25 -8.98
C ALA A 169 7.99 -24.08 -8.03
N GLU A 170 7.79 -23.94 -6.72
CA GLU A 170 8.51 -24.69 -5.69
C GLU A 170 8.30 -26.21 -5.83
N LEU A 171 7.05 -26.64 -6.01
CA LEU A 171 6.69 -28.07 -6.13
C LEU A 171 7.24 -28.72 -7.40
N LYS A 172 7.52 -27.93 -8.44
CA LYS A 172 8.13 -28.41 -9.68
C LYS A 172 9.66 -28.57 -9.59
N GLY A 173 10.27 -28.24 -8.44
CA GLY A 173 11.71 -28.41 -8.23
C GLY A 173 12.55 -27.43 -9.04
N GLU A 174 11.99 -26.28 -9.41
CA GLU A 174 12.71 -25.20 -10.05
C GLU A 174 13.68 -24.57 -9.01
N LYS A 175 14.91 -25.12 -8.95
CA LYS A 175 15.97 -24.58 -8.09
C LYS A 175 16.27 -23.15 -8.50
N THR A 176 16.04 -22.22 -7.58
CA THR A 176 16.54 -20.85 -7.61
C THR A 176 18.07 -20.86 -7.51
N SER A 177 18.74 -21.13 -8.63
CA SER A 177 20.19 -20.97 -8.78
C SER A 177 20.48 -19.67 -9.50
N SER A 178 21.30 -18.86 -8.84
CA SER A 178 21.90 -17.60 -9.30
C SER A 178 22.53 -17.69 -10.69
N VAL A 179 21.78 -17.29 -11.71
CA VAL A 179 22.29 -16.57 -12.89
C VAL A 179 21.21 -15.55 -13.21
N VAL A 180 21.61 -14.29 -13.33
CA VAL A 180 20.78 -13.19 -13.80
C VAL A 180 20.70 -13.30 -15.33
N PRO A 181 19.52 -13.50 -15.93
CA PRO A 181 19.26 -12.94 -17.24
C PRO A 181 18.08 -11.96 -17.17
N SER A 182 18.37 -10.71 -17.52
CA SER A 182 17.50 -9.67 -18.06
C SER A 182 16.01 -9.77 -17.73
N ALA A 183 15.60 -8.94 -16.76
CA ALA A 183 14.25 -8.74 -16.28
C ALA A 183 13.20 -8.50 -17.39
N SER A 184 12.16 -9.32 -17.42
CA SER A 184 10.81 -8.74 -17.36
C SER A 184 10.59 -8.34 -15.90
N GLU A 185 10.28 -7.06 -15.66
CA GLU A 185 10.31 -6.43 -14.34
C GLU A 185 9.58 -7.25 -13.26
N PRO A 186 10.18 -7.38 -12.05
CA PRO A 186 9.45 -7.89 -10.89
C PRO A 186 8.21 -7.02 -10.65
N PRO A 187 7.09 -7.59 -10.16
CA PRO A 187 5.95 -6.77 -9.76
C PRO A 187 6.44 -5.71 -8.76
N PRO A 188 6.02 -4.44 -8.92
CA PRO A 188 6.55 -3.34 -8.14
C PRO A 188 6.40 -3.66 -6.65
N ALA A 189 7.50 -3.51 -5.90
CA ALA A 189 7.47 -3.57 -4.45
C ALA A 189 6.32 -2.68 -3.93
N PRO A 190 5.61 -3.05 -2.84
CA PRO A 190 4.65 -2.16 -2.24
C PRO A 190 5.32 -0.79 -2.03
N PRO A 191 4.65 0.33 -2.36
CA PRO A 191 5.28 1.64 -2.29
C PRO A 191 5.83 1.82 -0.88
N PRO A 192 7.10 2.21 -0.77
CA PRO A 192 7.80 2.14 0.49
C PRO A 192 7.12 3.11 1.47
N LEU A 193 6.85 2.65 2.70
CA LEU A 193 6.05 3.43 3.65
C LEU A 193 6.74 4.75 3.97
N PRO A 194 6.00 5.87 4.06
CA PRO A 194 6.62 7.14 4.41
C PRO A 194 7.15 7.07 5.85
N THR A 195 8.46 7.32 6.03
CA THR A 195 9.11 7.28 7.35
C THR A 195 9.65 8.65 7.77
N HIS A 196 10.00 9.49 6.81
CA HIS A 196 10.57 10.80 7.03
C HIS A 196 9.96 11.82 6.07
N PHE A 197 10.16 13.10 6.37
CA PHE A 197 9.79 14.18 5.48
C PHE A 197 10.72 15.37 5.69
N VAL A 198 10.91 16.15 4.64
CA VAL A 198 11.61 17.42 4.71
C VAL A 198 10.57 18.53 4.67
N CYS A 199 10.71 19.52 5.56
CA CYS A 199 9.73 20.60 5.68
C CYS A 199 10.36 21.97 5.97
N LEU A 200 9.54 23.00 5.79
CA LEU A 200 9.73 24.34 6.33
C LEU A 200 8.93 24.45 7.63
N PRO A 201 9.56 24.47 8.82
CA PRO A 201 8.85 24.63 10.07
C PRO A 201 8.24 26.04 10.16
N LEU A 202 7.00 26.12 10.63
CA LEU A 202 6.26 27.36 10.81
C LEU A 202 5.95 27.65 12.30
N SER A 203 6.20 26.68 13.17
CA SER A 203 5.94 26.76 14.62
C SER A 203 6.72 27.87 15.33
N ASP A 204 7.84 28.32 14.75
CA ASP A 204 8.73 29.32 15.36
C ASP A 204 8.11 30.73 15.37
N ASP A 205 7.03 30.98 14.61
CA ASP A 205 6.33 32.27 14.60
C ASP A 205 5.20 32.29 15.66
N PRO A 206 5.35 33.04 16.76
CA PRO A 206 4.34 33.09 17.83
C PRO A 206 3.04 33.77 17.38
N ASN A 207 3.08 34.65 16.39
CA ASN A 207 1.89 35.30 15.87
C ASN A 207 1.07 34.34 15.02
N LEU A 208 1.73 33.49 14.21
CA LEU A 208 1.06 32.42 13.49
C LEU A 208 0.39 31.45 14.48
N THR A 209 1.13 30.98 15.47
CA THR A 209 0.62 30.08 16.52
C THR A 209 -0.60 30.67 17.23
N ARG A 210 -0.59 31.97 17.53
CA ARG A 210 -1.74 32.68 18.12
C ARG A 210 -2.95 32.69 17.19
N ARG A 211 -2.75 33.00 15.90
CA ARG A 211 -3.83 33.04 14.90
C ARG A 211 -4.45 31.65 14.68
N VAL A 212 -3.62 30.61 14.60
CA VAL A 212 -4.09 29.22 14.49
C VAL A 212 -4.86 28.79 15.74
N THR A 213 -4.34 29.12 16.93
CA THR A 213 -5.04 28.85 18.19
C THR A 213 -6.39 29.54 18.26
N SER A 214 -6.48 30.80 17.81
CA SER A 214 -7.75 31.52 17.72
C SER A 214 -8.73 30.83 16.77
N LEU A 215 -8.27 30.39 15.59
CA LEU A 215 -9.09 29.61 14.67
C LEU A 215 -9.58 28.30 15.31
N TYR A 216 -8.75 27.63 16.12
CA TYR A 216 -9.16 26.40 16.80
C TYR A 216 -10.26 26.64 17.82
N SER A 217 -10.21 27.74 18.58
CA SER A 217 -11.30 28.15 19.45
C SER A 217 -12.59 28.40 18.66
N ASP A 218 -12.50 29.05 17.50
CA ASP A 218 -13.65 29.25 16.62
C ASP A 218 -14.20 27.92 16.10
N ILE A 219 -13.36 27.01 15.60
CA ILE A 219 -13.78 25.70 15.09
C ILE A 219 -14.55 24.91 16.16
N ARG A 220 -14.06 24.91 17.41
CA ARG A 220 -14.75 24.26 18.55
C ARG A 220 -16.14 24.82 18.77
N SER A 221 -16.33 26.14 18.61
CA SER A 221 -17.63 26.79 18.77
C SER A 221 -18.61 26.48 17.62
N MET A 222 -18.13 26.01 16.47
CA MET A 222 -18.96 25.77 15.29
C MET A 222 -19.76 24.46 15.34
N ASN A 223 -19.47 23.54 16.28
CA ASN A 223 -20.15 22.25 16.40
C ASN A 223 -20.26 21.49 15.04
N LEU A 224 -19.16 21.45 14.29
CA LEU A 224 -19.12 20.83 12.97
C LEU A 224 -19.44 19.32 13.06
N LYS A 225 -20.24 18.81 12.12
CA LYS A 225 -20.63 17.40 12.09
C LYS A 225 -19.40 16.50 11.92
N GLY A 226 -19.23 15.57 12.87
CA GLY A 226 -18.12 14.62 12.89
C GLY A 226 -16.81 15.19 13.43
N PHE A 227 -16.78 16.45 13.88
CA PHE A 227 -15.59 17.05 14.46
C PHE A 227 -15.20 16.39 15.78
N HIS A 228 -13.90 16.36 16.04
CA HIS A 228 -13.31 15.97 17.31
C HIS A 228 -12.01 16.77 17.50
N ASP A 229 -11.66 17.10 18.74
CA ASP A 229 -10.50 17.97 19.02
C ASP A 229 -9.16 17.39 18.56
N SER A 230 -9.02 16.07 18.64
CA SER A 230 -7.83 15.34 18.17
C SER A 230 -7.54 15.46 16.67
N LEU A 231 -8.46 15.99 15.87
CA LEU A 231 -8.24 16.23 14.44
C LEU A 231 -7.37 17.48 14.18
N LEU A 232 -7.27 18.39 15.16
CA LEU A 232 -6.52 19.63 15.05
C LEU A 232 -5.01 19.36 15.14
N VAL A 233 -4.24 19.95 14.22
CA VAL A 233 -2.78 19.85 14.25
C VAL A 233 -2.23 20.72 15.37
N HIS A 234 -1.41 20.14 16.25
CA HIS A 234 -0.79 20.92 17.34
C HIS A 234 0.08 22.07 16.78
N PRO A 235 0.08 23.28 17.37
CA PRO A 235 0.84 24.42 16.84
C PRO A 235 2.35 24.15 16.66
N ASN A 236 2.97 23.35 17.53
CA ASN A 236 4.38 22.94 17.40
C ASN A 236 4.65 22.01 16.21
N ARG A 237 3.61 21.57 15.50
CA ARG A 237 3.69 20.71 14.32
C ARG A 237 3.31 21.45 13.04
N LEU A 238 3.13 22.76 13.07
CA LEU A 238 2.83 23.53 11.87
C LEU A 238 4.06 23.60 10.96
N HIS A 239 3.91 23.16 9.72
CA HIS A 239 4.98 23.11 8.73
C HIS A 239 4.43 23.12 7.30
N LEU A 240 5.31 23.37 6.33
CA LEU A 240 5.08 23.12 4.90
C LEU A 240 5.94 21.94 4.46
N THR A 241 5.32 20.87 3.98
CA THR A 241 6.05 19.69 3.51
C THR A 241 6.67 19.95 2.15
N LEU A 242 7.99 19.73 2.02
CA LEU A 242 8.75 19.86 0.78
C LEU A 242 8.93 18.50 0.08
N ALA A 243 9.21 17.46 0.85
CA ALA A 243 9.42 16.11 0.35
C ALA A 243 8.96 15.09 1.39
N VAL A 244 8.41 13.96 0.95
CA VAL A 244 8.13 12.81 1.81
C VAL A 244 9.06 11.68 1.37
N CYS A 245 9.71 11.03 2.31
CA CYS A 245 10.76 10.05 2.03
C CYS A 245 10.47 8.72 2.72
N SER A 246 10.92 7.64 2.09
CA SER A 246 10.99 6.33 2.70
C SER A 246 12.44 5.95 2.98
N LEU A 247 12.92 6.32 4.16
CA LEU A 247 14.27 5.98 4.62
C LEU A 247 14.16 4.73 5.49
N GLN A 248 14.62 3.59 4.98
CA GLN A 248 14.43 2.26 5.58
C GLN A 248 15.59 1.82 6.46
N SER A 249 16.71 2.54 6.42
CA SER A 249 17.93 2.22 7.18
C SER A 249 18.61 3.48 7.74
N ASP A 250 19.43 3.31 8.77
CA ASP A 250 20.26 4.40 9.31
C ASP A 250 21.23 4.94 8.26
N ILE A 251 21.65 4.10 7.29
CA ILE A 251 22.49 4.51 6.16
C ILE A 251 21.74 5.50 5.26
N ASP A 252 20.46 5.24 4.96
CA ASP A 252 19.63 6.13 4.15
C ASP A 252 19.32 7.43 4.89
N VAL A 253 19.12 7.35 6.20
CA VAL A 253 19.00 8.53 7.06
C VAL A 253 20.27 9.36 6.97
N ASP A 254 21.45 8.78 7.20
CA ASP A 254 22.73 9.50 7.12
C ASP A 254 23.02 10.08 5.73
N ARG A 255 22.63 9.38 4.66
CA ARG A 255 22.68 9.91 3.29
C ARG A 255 21.79 11.13 3.14
N ALA A 256 20.52 11.06 3.55
CA ALA A 256 19.59 12.20 3.51
C ALA A 256 20.12 13.40 4.30
N ARG A 257 20.72 13.17 5.48
CA ARG A 257 21.38 14.23 6.28
C ARG A 257 22.52 14.90 5.52
N LYS A 258 23.41 14.10 4.91
CA LYS A 258 24.54 14.61 4.12
C LYS A 258 24.07 15.41 2.91
N VAL A 259 23.05 14.92 2.21
CA VAL A 259 22.42 15.62 1.07
C VAL A 259 21.86 16.95 1.53
N LEU A 260 21.02 16.98 2.57
CA LEU A 260 20.40 18.22 3.03
C LEU A 260 21.46 19.26 3.44
N ARG A 261 22.52 18.84 4.16
CA ARG A 261 23.65 19.72 4.49
C ARG A 261 24.37 20.25 3.24
N GLY A 262 24.60 19.40 2.24
CA GLY A 262 25.23 19.78 0.98
C GLY A 262 24.39 20.77 0.14
N LEU A 263 23.07 20.78 0.32
CA LEU A 263 22.17 21.73 -0.35
C LEU A 263 22.12 23.11 0.30
N ALA A 264 22.73 23.30 1.47
CA ALA A 264 22.63 24.56 2.22
C ALA A 264 23.09 25.78 1.41
N SER A 265 24.23 25.69 0.71
CA SER A 265 24.73 26.78 -0.14
C SER A 265 23.80 27.06 -1.34
N ARG A 266 23.37 26.01 -2.05
CA ARG A 266 22.43 26.12 -3.18
C ARG A 266 21.13 26.81 -2.77
N VAL A 267 20.58 26.43 -1.61
CA VAL A 267 19.37 27.05 -1.05
C VAL A 267 19.62 28.51 -0.65
N TYR A 268 20.76 28.79 -0.02
CA TYR A 268 21.15 30.15 0.38
C TYR A 268 21.28 31.09 -0.82
N ASP A 269 21.93 30.61 -1.89
CA ASP A 269 22.12 31.35 -3.14
C ASP A 269 20.78 31.57 -3.87
N ALA A 270 19.92 30.55 -3.91
CA ALA A 270 18.59 30.66 -4.52
C ALA A 270 17.69 31.69 -3.81
N LEU A 271 17.89 31.90 -2.51
CA LEU A 271 17.21 32.94 -1.75
C LEU A 271 17.86 34.32 -1.90
N LEU A 272 18.95 34.45 -2.65
CA LEU A 272 19.73 35.68 -2.82
C LEU A 272 20.12 36.30 -1.48
N THR A 273 20.45 35.47 -0.48
CA THR A 273 20.77 35.89 0.90
C THR A 273 19.64 36.62 1.63
N ARG A 274 18.41 36.61 1.08
CA ARG A 274 17.25 37.26 1.67
C ARG A 274 16.46 36.26 2.50
N THR A 275 15.91 36.75 3.61
CA THR A 275 14.99 35.98 4.44
C THR A 275 13.82 35.43 3.63
N LEU A 276 13.53 34.14 3.85
CA LEU A 276 12.36 33.49 3.28
C LEU A 276 11.10 33.93 4.05
N LEU A 277 10.19 34.59 3.34
CA LEU A 277 8.91 35.04 3.84
C LEU A 277 7.81 34.32 3.06
N VAL A 278 6.87 33.70 3.78
CA VAL A 278 5.75 32.95 3.19
C VAL A 278 4.44 33.54 3.68
N ARG A 279 3.56 33.94 2.77
CA ARG A 279 2.22 34.42 3.14
C ARG A 279 1.24 33.26 3.15
N LEU A 280 0.53 33.09 4.26
CA LEU A 280 -0.41 32.00 4.47
C LEU A 280 -1.83 32.55 4.44
N ARG A 281 -2.66 32.09 3.50
CA ARG A 281 -4.01 32.63 3.31
C ARG A 281 -4.97 31.57 2.77
N GLY A 282 -6.23 31.70 3.18
CA GLY A 282 -7.34 30.89 2.71
C GLY A 282 -7.34 29.49 3.32
N LEU A 283 -8.54 28.94 3.50
CA LEU A 283 -8.72 27.54 3.88
C LEU A 283 -9.08 26.71 2.65
N GLY A 284 -8.46 25.54 2.54
CA GLY A 284 -8.72 24.57 1.48
C GLY A 284 -8.88 23.15 2.01
N VAL A 285 -9.40 22.26 1.16
CA VAL A 285 -9.48 20.82 1.44
C VAL A 285 -8.52 20.11 0.48
N MET A 286 -7.74 19.15 0.98
CA MET A 286 -6.74 18.46 0.16
C MET A 286 -7.35 17.70 -1.03
N VAL A 287 -8.47 17.02 -0.82
CA VAL A 287 -9.17 16.22 -1.85
C VAL A 287 -10.67 16.41 -1.71
N GLY A 288 -11.36 16.63 -2.84
CA GLY A 288 -12.81 16.71 -2.91
C GLY A 288 -13.38 18.07 -2.48
N THR A 289 -14.61 18.07 -1.98
CA THR A 289 -15.32 19.27 -1.52
C THR A 289 -15.39 19.29 0.01
N GLY A 290 -15.82 20.43 0.58
CA GLY A 290 -15.97 20.57 2.03
C GLY A 290 -16.99 19.63 2.68
N GLU A 291 -17.78 18.87 1.93
CA GLU A 291 -18.83 17.98 2.49
C GLU A 291 -18.25 16.76 3.22
N ALA A 292 -17.14 16.21 2.71
CA ALA A 292 -16.49 15.03 3.27
C ALA A 292 -14.98 15.26 3.41
N ALA A 293 -14.63 16.31 4.15
CA ALA A 293 -13.24 16.74 4.29
C ALA A 293 -12.46 15.83 5.24
N HIS A 294 -11.32 15.34 4.76
CA HIS A 294 -10.36 14.56 5.52
C HIS A 294 -9.15 15.37 6.01
N VAL A 295 -8.76 16.39 5.25
CA VAL A 295 -7.64 17.27 5.56
C VAL A 295 -8.06 18.69 5.19
N VAL A 296 -7.93 19.63 6.14
CA VAL A 296 -8.08 21.06 5.88
C VAL A 296 -6.71 21.71 6.03
N ASN A 297 -6.36 22.52 5.06
CA ASN A 297 -5.06 23.17 4.97
C ASN A 297 -5.21 24.67 4.69
N VAL A 298 -4.10 25.37 4.88
CA VAL A 298 -3.94 26.79 4.54
C VAL A 298 -3.03 26.89 3.33
N GLY A 299 -3.46 27.67 2.34
CA GLY A 299 -2.73 27.90 1.11
C GLY A 299 -1.51 28.80 1.31
N VAL A 300 -0.48 28.56 0.50
CA VAL A 300 0.68 29.42 0.40
C VAL A 300 0.47 30.40 -0.75
N HIS A 301 0.62 31.69 -0.47
CA HIS A 301 0.63 32.77 -1.44
C HIS A 301 2.01 33.40 -1.42
N GLU A 302 2.67 33.47 -2.56
CA GLU A 302 4.00 34.06 -2.68
C GLU A 302 3.96 35.26 -3.61
N ASP A 303 4.67 36.32 -3.22
CA ASP A 303 5.03 37.39 -4.14
C ASP A 303 6.21 36.86 -4.98
N GLY A 304 5.90 36.29 -6.15
CA GLY A 304 6.90 35.62 -7.00
C GLY A 304 7.97 36.56 -7.56
N TYR A 305 9.09 35.99 -7.98
CA TYR A 305 10.05 36.63 -8.88
C TYR A 305 9.81 36.09 -10.30
N VAL A 306 9.88 36.97 -11.31
CA VAL A 306 9.72 36.57 -12.72
C VAL A 306 11.06 36.02 -13.19
N ASP A 307 11.09 34.73 -13.53
CA ASP A 307 12.28 34.12 -14.12
C ASP A 307 12.56 34.70 -15.53
N GLY A 308 13.72 34.35 -16.10
CA GLY A 308 14.08 34.79 -17.46
C GLY A 308 13.15 34.26 -18.57
N ALA A 309 12.20 33.37 -18.24
CA ALA A 309 11.18 32.82 -19.12
C ALA A 309 9.78 33.42 -18.90
N GLY A 310 9.63 34.37 -17.97
CA GLY A 310 8.36 35.04 -17.68
C GLY A 310 7.44 34.29 -16.70
N GLN A 311 7.88 33.19 -16.09
CA GLN A 311 7.13 32.50 -15.03
C GLN A 311 7.42 33.13 -13.67
N MET A 312 6.34 33.42 -12.92
CA MET A 312 6.45 33.77 -11.50
C MET A 312 6.68 32.50 -10.69
N GLU A 313 7.90 32.29 -10.20
CA GLU A 313 8.21 31.23 -9.25
C GLU A 313 8.32 31.81 -7.83
N GLY A 314 7.62 31.17 -6.89
CA GLY A 314 7.68 31.55 -5.49
C GLY A 314 8.91 30.96 -4.81
N ARG A 315 9.53 31.70 -3.88
CA ARG A 315 10.82 31.31 -3.28
C ARG A 315 10.73 30.01 -2.49
N ALA A 316 9.63 29.77 -1.78
CA ALA A 316 9.41 28.52 -1.07
C ALA A 316 9.27 27.35 -2.06
N ALA A 317 8.61 27.56 -3.20
CA ALA A 317 8.57 26.57 -4.28
C ALA A 317 9.97 26.28 -4.85
N THR A 318 10.80 27.30 -5.07
CA THR A 318 12.20 27.12 -5.51
C THR A 318 13.02 26.33 -4.48
N VAL A 319 12.91 26.65 -3.19
CA VAL A 319 13.56 25.86 -2.12
C VAL A 319 13.07 24.42 -2.13
N ALA A 320 11.76 24.20 -2.29
CA ALA A 320 11.19 22.87 -2.35
C ALA A 320 11.66 22.07 -3.58
N ALA A 321 11.84 22.73 -4.72
CA ALA A 321 12.41 22.13 -5.93
C ALA A 321 13.86 21.72 -5.71
N ILE A 322 14.72 22.62 -5.21
CA ILE A 322 16.14 22.32 -4.93
C ILE A 322 16.28 21.14 -3.96
N VAL A 323 15.50 21.14 -2.88
CA VAL A 323 15.51 20.07 -1.87
C VAL A 323 15.08 18.75 -2.48
N ARG A 324 13.95 18.71 -3.20
CA ARG A 324 13.46 17.47 -3.83
C ARG A 324 14.44 16.94 -4.87
N SER A 325 14.89 17.79 -5.80
CA SER A 325 15.86 17.40 -6.84
C SER A 325 17.13 16.85 -6.21
N GLY A 326 17.68 17.49 -5.18
CA GLY A 326 18.88 17.00 -4.51
C GLY A 326 18.70 15.64 -3.82
N LEU A 327 17.53 15.36 -3.25
CA LEU A 327 17.22 14.05 -2.66
C LEU A 327 17.07 12.97 -3.74
N VAL A 328 16.38 13.27 -4.84
CA VAL A 328 16.20 12.34 -5.98
C VAL A 328 17.52 12.07 -6.69
N GLU A 329 18.33 13.09 -6.97
CA GLU A 329 19.67 12.97 -7.56
C GLU A 329 20.60 12.09 -6.70
N ALA A 330 20.41 12.10 -5.38
CA ALA A 330 21.15 11.26 -4.46
C ALA A 330 20.64 9.80 -4.39
N GLY A 331 19.59 9.46 -5.14
CA GLY A 331 18.98 8.13 -5.18
C GLY A 331 18.27 7.75 -3.88
N LEU A 332 17.61 8.71 -3.24
CA LEU A 332 16.75 8.46 -2.08
C LEU A 332 15.30 8.30 -2.52
N ASP A 333 14.56 7.41 -1.86
CA ASP A 333 13.14 7.15 -2.16
C ASP A 333 12.26 8.33 -1.72
N VAL A 334 12.05 9.28 -2.63
CA VAL A 334 11.11 10.39 -2.49
C VAL A 334 9.75 9.97 -3.05
N LEU A 335 8.72 10.02 -2.22
CA LEU A 335 7.38 9.61 -2.61
C LEU A 335 6.67 10.71 -3.41
N ASP A 336 5.90 10.29 -4.43
CA ASP A 336 5.10 11.16 -5.29
C ASP A 336 5.91 12.30 -5.97
N ASP A 337 7.17 12.06 -6.31
CA ASP A 337 8.06 13.05 -6.95
C ASP A 337 7.61 13.47 -8.37
N GLU A 338 6.88 12.60 -9.08
CA GLU A 338 6.28 12.88 -10.38
C GLU A 338 5.11 13.89 -10.34
N ARG A 339 4.58 14.22 -9.15
CA ARG A 339 3.43 15.14 -9.01
C ARG A 339 3.88 16.56 -8.67
N ASP A 340 3.14 17.53 -9.19
CA ASP A 340 3.29 18.93 -8.81
C ASP A 340 3.08 19.12 -7.30
N LEU A 341 4.11 19.65 -6.62
CA LEU A 341 4.04 19.93 -5.19
C LEU A 341 3.18 21.16 -4.93
N LYS A 342 2.10 20.95 -4.19
CA LYS A 342 1.26 22.02 -3.67
C LYS A 342 1.62 22.29 -2.22
N LEU A 343 2.40 23.34 -1.98
CA LEU A 343 2.74 23.77 -0.64
C LEU A 343 1.48 24.21 0.11
N HIS A 344 1.31 23.65 1.31
CA HIS A 344 0.19 23.96 2.18
C HIS A 344 0.55 23.68 3.64
N MET A 345 -0.05 24.41 4.56
CA MET A 345 0.06 24.15 6.00
C MET A 345 -1.18 23.38 6.46
N THR A 346 -1.02 22.14 6.89
CA THR A 346 -2.14 21.36 7.43
C THR A 346 -2.53 21.85 8.82
N ILE A 347 -3.81 22.16 9.02
CA ILE A 347 -4.37 22.58 10.32
C ILE A 347 -5.31 21.52 10.90
N PHE A 348 -5.76 20.60 10.05
CA PHE A 348 -6.78 19.62 10.39
C PHE A 348 -6.54 18.33 9.61
N ASN A 349 -6.58 17.18 10.28
CA ASN A 349 -6.43 15.89 9.62
C ASN A 349 -7.20 14.78 10.37
N THR A 350 -8.13 14.11 9.68
CA THR A 350 -8.93 13.04 10.30
C THR A 350 -8.15 11.76 10.60
N LEU A 351 -6.90 11.67 10.14
CA LEU A 351 -6.00 10.58 10.51
C LEU A 351 -5.72 10.58 12.02
N TYR A 352 -5.74 11.74 12.68
CA TYR A 352 -5.42 11.89 14.10
C TYR A 352 -6.60 11.63 15.04
N ARG A 353 -7.74 11.16 14.50
CA ARG A 353 -8.95 10.94 15.30
C ARG A 353 -8.69 9.98 16.45
N GLN A 354 -9.04 10.44 17.65
CA GLN A 354 -9.07 9.68 18.90
C GLN A 354 -10.42 9.90 19.58
N PRO A 355 -11.13 8.85 20.03
CA PRO A 355 -10.83 7.44 19.74
C PRO A 355 -10.99 7.15 18.24
N PRO A 356 -10.31 6.11 17.71
CA PRO A 356 -10.49 5.70 16.32
C PRO A 356 -11.96 5.39 16.02
N ALA A 357 -12.39 5.58 14.77
CA ALA A 357 -13.75 5.25 14.37
C ALA A 357 -14.02 3.75 14.53
N SER A 358 -15.19 3.40 15.04
CA SER A 358 -15.60 2.00 15.27
C SER A 358 -15.64 1.16 13.98
N SER A 359 -15.79 1.80 12.81
CA SER A 359 -15.77 1.15 11.50
C SER A 359 -14.36 0.85 10.96
N GLY A 360 -13.29 1.19 11.68
CA GLY A 360 -11.90 0.97 11.25
C GLY A 360 -11.44 1.89 10.10
N GLY A 361 -12.30 2.80 9.63
CA GLY A 361 -12.01 3.75 8.55
C GLY A 361 -11.82 5.19 9.04
N ARG A 362 -11.36 6.08 8.15
CA ARG A 362 -11.33 7.52 8.42
C ARG A 362 -12.75 8.08 8.32
N THR A 363 -13.22 8.73 9.39
CA THR A 363 -14.50 9.47 9.35
C THR A 363 -14.26 10.92 8.92
N PRO A 364 -14.80 11.35 7.77
CA PRO A 364 -14.69 12.74 7.30
C PRO A 364 -15.52 13.70 8.16
N ILE A 365 -15.32 15.00 7.95
CA ILE A 365 -16.16 16.05 8.53
C ILE A 365 -16.84 16.88 7.44
N ASP A 366 -17.97 17.51 7.79
CA ASP A 366 -18.54 18.57 6.97
C ASP A 366 -17.88 19.91 7.33
N ALA A 367 -16.91 20.31 6.51
CA ALA A 367 -16.15 21.55 6.61
C ALA A 367 -16.77 22.71 5.82
N ARG A 368 -17.92 22.57 5.15
CA ARG A 368 -18.51 23.66 4.33
C ARG A 368 -18.76 24.93 5.13
N GLY A 369 -19.28 24.79 6.35
CA GLY A 369 -19.50 25.91 7.27
C GLY A 369 -18.19 26.61 7.65
N LEU A 370 -17.13 25.84 7.94
CA LEU A 370 -15.80 26.33 8.25
C LEU A 370 -15.22 27.14 7.08
N LEU A 371 -15.22 26.56 5.88
CA LEU A 371 -14.70 27.21 4.67
C LEU A 371 -15.47 28.48 4.33
N LYS A 372 -16.80 28.47 4.47
CA LYS A 372 -17.64 29.64 4.19
C LYS A 372 -17.39 30.76 5.19
N LYS A 373 -17.35 30.46 6.49
CA LYS A 373 -17.15 31.45 7.57
C LYS A 373 -15.77 32.11 7.48
N HIS A 374 -14.74 31.35 7.11
CA HIS A 374 -13.35 31.79 7.10
C HIS A 374 -12.76 31.94 5.68
N SER A 375 -13.60 32.21 4.68
CA SER A 375 -13.17 32.31 3.27
C SER A 375 -12.14 33.41 3.01
N GLY A 376 -12.20 34.51 3.77
CA GLY A 376 -11.26 35.63 3.68
C GLY A 376 -10.07 35.55 4.67
N LEU A 377 -9.91 34.45 5.41
CA LEU A 377 -8.93 34.35 6.48
C LEU A 377 -7.50 34.47 5.94
N ASP A 378 -6.74 35.39 6.52
CA ASP A 378 -5.32 35.62 6.22
C ASP A 378 -4.51 35.41 7.49
N PHE A 379 -3.58 34.47 7.45
CA PHE A 379 -2.66 34.16 8.55
C PHE A 379 -1.38 35.00 8.48
N GLY A 380 -1.32 35.96 7.57
CA GLY A 380 -0.22 36.89 7.42
C GLY A 380 1.03 36.27 6.80
N THR A 381 2.12 37.02 6.87
CA THR A 381 3.43 36.60 6.40
C THR A 381 4.24 36.03 7.56
N VAL A 382 4.87 34.89 7.32
CA VAL A 382 5.66 34.13 8.30
C VAL A 382 7.11 34.06 7.82
N ARG A 383 8.05 34.34 8.73
CA ARG A 383 9.47 34.13 8.47
C ARG A 383 9.81 32.66 8.64
N VAL A 384 10.46 32.07 7.65
CA VAL A 384 10.95 30.69 7.71
C VAL A 384 12.46 30.72 7.86
N GLY A 385 12.96 30.20 8.99
CA GLY A 385 14.39 30.27 9.35
C GLY A 385 15.20 29.02 9.02
N SER A 386 14.59 27.93 8.55
CA SER A 386 15.29 26.67 8.30
C SER A 386 14.55 25.73 7.36
N VAL A 387 15.27 24.76 6.82
CA VAL A 387 14.72 23.51 6.27
C VAL A 387 15.11 22.38 7.20
N THR A 388 14.16 21.51 7.55
CA THR A 388 14.37 20.42 8.51
C THR A 388 13.98 19.07 7.91
N LEU A 389 14.85 18.07 8.09
CA LEU A 389 14.51 16.66 7.90
C LEU A 389 13.96 16.12 9.23
N CYS A 390 12.76 15.58 9.19
CA CYS A 390 12.04 15.10 10.36
C CYS A 390 11.67 13.63 10.20
N GLN A 391 11.70 12.89 11.31
CA GLN A 391 11.08 11.57 11.39
C GLN A 391 9.55 11.73 11.49
N MET A 392 8.81 10.84 10.83
CA MET A 392 7.36 10.78 10.98
C MET A 392 6.97 10.31 12.38
N GLY A 393 5.87 10.87 12.88
CA GLY A 393 5.51 10.77 14.29
C GLY A 393 5.89 12.04 15.04
N ALA A 394 5.07 12.41 16.01
CA ALA A 394 5.26 13.62 16.78
C ALA A 394 4.58 13.50 18.15
N ASP A 395 5.17 14.16 19.13
CA ASP A 395 4.58 14.38 20.45
C ASP A 395 4.15 15.84 20.61
N GLU A 396 3.85 16.28 21.82
CA GLU A 396 3.43 17.67 22.08
C GLU A 396 4.57 18.70 21.81
N SER A 397 5.83 18.26 21.90
CA SER A 397 7.00 19.11 21.63
C SER A 397 7.22 19.35 20.13
N GLY A 398 6.74 18.46 19.26
CA GLY A 398 6.81 18.59 17.82
C GLY A 398 7.30 17.31 17.14
N TYR A 399 7.96 17.46 16.00
CA TYR A 399 8.60 16.37 15.28
C TYR A 399 10.03 16.15 15.76
N THR A 400 10.50 14.91 15.75
CA THR A 400 11.91 14.59 15.94
C THR A 400 12.71 15.09 14.73
N VAL A 401 13.53 16.11 14.96
CA VAL A 401 14.39 16.69 13.92
C VAL A 401 15.67 15.86 13.80
N VAL A 402 15.90 15.32 12.61
CA VAL A 402 17.08 14.51 12.27
C VAL A 402 18.22 15.40 11.76
N GLU A 403 17.89 16.41 10.95
CA GLU A 403 18.86 17.36 10.40
C GLU A 403 18.20 18.71 10.14
N LYS A 404 18.99 19.78 10.24
CA LYS A 404 18.52 21.16 10.06
C LYS A 404 19.57 21.97 9.32
N ILE A 405 19.13 22.68 8.27
CA ILE A 405 19.92 23.73 7.64
C ILE A 405 19.25 25.08 7.89
N SER A 406 20.04 26.08 8.22
CA SER A 406 19.54 27.44 8.47
C SER A 406 19.36 28.20 7.16
N LEU A 407 18.29 28.99 7.09
CA LEU A 407 18.03 29.93 6.01
C LEU A 407 18.46 31.36 6.43
N PRO A 408 18.74 32.25 5.46
CA PRO A 408 19.09 33.65 5.73
C PRO A 408 18.01 34.47 6.49
#